data_AF-A0A7V9I2S0-F1
#
_entry.id   AF-A0A7V9I2S0-F1
#
_cell.length_a   1.000
_cell.length_b   1.000
_cell.length_c   1.000
_cell.angle_alpha   90.00
_cell.angle_beta   90.00
_cell.angle_gamma   90.00
#
_symmetry.space_group_name_H-M   'P 1'
#
loop_
_entity.id
_entity.type
_entity.pdbx_description
1 polymer ?
#
loop_
_entity_poly.entity_id
_entity_poly.type
_entity_poly.pdbx_seq_one_letter_code
_entity_poly.pdbx_strand_id
1 'polypeptide(L)' 'MSSRTAVVTGSSGLIGSETAAYLDARGWRVHGVDNNMRR' A
#
# COMPACT_ATOMS: atom_id res chain seq x y z
N MET A 1 -14.80 -5.67 13.87
CA MET A 1 -14.06 -4.38 13.88
C MET A 1 -13.85 -3.94 12.44
N SER A 2 -14.11 -2.66 12.12
CA SER A 2 -13.86 -2.14 10.76
C SER A 2 -12.35 -2.04 10.51
N SER A 3 -11.82 -2.86 9.60
CA SER A 3 -10.43 -2.79 9.18
C SER A 3 -10.24 -1.56 8.30
N ARG A 4 -9.35 -0.64 8.71
CA ARG A 4 -9.00 0.52 7.88
C ARG A 4 -8.35 0.03 6.59
N THR A 5 -8.66 0.68 5.48
CA THR A 5 -8.15 0.33 4.15
C THR A 5 -7.29 1.48 3.64
N ALA A 6 -6.13 1.18 3.08
CA ALA A 6 -5.23 2.14 2.45
C ALA A 6 -4.97 1.76 0.99
N VAL A 7 -4.86 2.77 0.12
CA VAL A 7 -4.37 2.62 -1.25
C VAL A 7 -3.05 3.35 -1.35
N VAL A 8 -1.99 2.66 -1.76
CA VAL A 8 -0.64 3.22 -1.92
C VAL A 8 -0.29 3.24 -3.40
N THR A 9 -0.20 4.42 -3.99
CA THR A 9 0.28 4.59 -5.37
C THR A 9 1.81 4.71 -5.38
N GLY A 10 2.45 4.20 -6.43
CA GLY A 10 3.91 4.06 -6.44
C GLY A 10 4.40 3.03 -5.41
N SER A 11 3.60 2.00 -5.11
CA SER A 11 3.86 1.02 -4.05
C SER A 11 5.17 0.23 -4.21
N SER A 12 5.74 0.21 -5.41
CA SER A 12 7.01 -0.45 -5.70
C SER A 12 8.22 0.50 -5.65
N GLY A 13 8.01 1.78 -5.34
CA GLY A 13 9.08 2.77 -5.11
C GLY A 13 9.63 2.73 -3.69
N LEU A 14 10.76 3.43 -3.44
CA LEU A 14 11.44 3.45 -2.13
C LEU A 14 10.48 3.84 -0.99
N ILE A 15 9.82 4.99 -1.10
CA ILE A 15 8.90 5.46 -0.05
C ILE A 15 7.59 4.66 -0.05
N GLY A 16 7.09 4.29 -1.24
CA GLY A 16 5.82 3.58 -1.37
C GLY A 16 5.84 2.18 -0.76
N SER A 17 6.94 1.44 -0.94
CA SER A 17 7.12 0.10 -0.37
C SER A 17 7.20 0.13 1.16
N GLU A 18 7.96 1.07 1.73
CA GLU A 18 8.01 1.27 3.18
C GLU A 18 6.66 1.72 3.76
N THR A 19 5.93 2.58 3.05
CA THR A 19 4.58 3.02 3.48
C THR A 19 3.60 1.85 3.50
N ALA A 20 3.64 0.98 2.50
CA ALA A 20 2.79 -0.21 2.44
C ALA A 20 3.11 -1.17 3.60
N ALA A 21 4.40 -1.47 3.85
CA ALA A 21 4.83 -2.31 4.96
C ALA A 21 4.46 -1.73 6.33
N TYR A 22 4.64 -0.41 6.52
CA TYR A 22 4.31 0.29 7.76
C TYR A 22 2.82 0.17 8.13
N LEU A 23 1.93 0.29 7.13
CA LEU A 23 0.48 0.23 7.31
C LEU A 23 -0.01 -1.21 7.51
N ASP A 24 0.54 -2.17 6.75
CA ASP A 24 0.24 -3.60 6.91
C ASP A 24 0.58 -4.08 8.33
N ALA A 25 1.76 -3.71 8.84
CA ALA A 25 2.18 -4.01 10.22
C ALA A 25 1.26 -3.43 11.32
N ARG A 26 0.36 -2.48 10.97
CA ARG A 26 -0.65 -1.89 11.86
C ARG A 26 -2.05 -2.45 11.65
N GLY A 27 -2.18 -3.53 10.89
CA GLY A 27 -3.44 -4.23 10.63
C GLY A 27 -4.35 -3.50 9.63
N TRP A 28 -3.78 -2.65 8.78
CA TRP A 28 -4.54 -2.06 7.68
C TRP A 28 -4.62 -3.06 6.51
N ARG A 29 -5.73 -3.03 5.78
CA ARG A 29 -5.82 -3.69 4.48
C ARG A 29 -5.22 -2.78 3.41
N VAL A 30 -4.07 -3.14 2.88
CA VAL A 30 -3.31 -2.31 1.94
C VAL A 30 -3.51 -2.78 0.50
N HIS A 31 -3.81 -1.85 -0.41
CA HIS A 31 -3.82 -2.07 -1.86
C HIS A 31 -2.69 -1.25 -2.50
N GLY A 32 -1.70 -1.93 -3.06
CA GLY A 32 -0.60 -1.29 -3.80
C GLY A 32 -0.95 -1.11 -5.27
N VAL A 33 -0.62 0.05 -5.83
CA VAL A 33 -0.70 0.33 -7.27
C VAL A 33 0.62 0.92 -7.72
N ASP A 34 1.26 0.34 -8.73
CA ASP A 34 2.46 0.89 -9.35
C ASP A 34 2.31 1.09 -10.86
N ASN A 35 3.36 1.66 -11.46
CA ASN A 35 3.39 2.05 -12.87
C ASN A 35 3.22 0.88 -13.85
N ASN A 36 3.61 -0.34 -13.46
CA ASN A 36 3.51 -1.54 -14.28
C ASN A 36 2.10 -2.13 -14.30
N MET A 37 1.19 -1.62 -13.47
CA MET A 37 -0.21 -2.06 -13.38
C MET A 37 -1.17 -1.26 -14.27
N ARG A 38 -0.65 -0.36 -15.11
CA ARG A 38 -1.44 0.39 -16.11
C ARG A 38 -1.99 -0.60 -17.15
N ARG A 39 -3.27 -0.51 -17.44
CA ARG A 39 -3.96 -1.29 -18.48
C ARG A 39 -4.48 -0.34 -19.55
#